data_AF-A0A9P1FK67-F1
#
_entry.id   AF-A0A9P1FK67-F1
#
_cell.length_a   1.000
_cell.length_b   1.000
_cell.length_c   1.000
_cell.angle_alpha   90.00
_cell.angle_beta   90.00
_cell.angle_gamma   90.00
#
_symmetry.space_group_name_H-M   'P 1'
#
loop_
_entity.id
_entity.type
_entity.pdbx_description
1 polymer ?
#
loop_
_entity_poly.entity_id
_entity_poly.type
_entity_poly.pdbx_seq_one_letter_code
_entity_poly.pdbx_strand_id
1 'polypeptide(L)'
;MPSSETPDQRQSRRAAVRVICRLSTALPSADVLSKDVGATLLSERVARLRSALDGQELESLEEAVRQYEEATGGALPVPMQPFPNRVREPPRQRFRVHGADVQLTFNETSWIADGEDVDAWFQQAGVRLAARFQGCALEEFPRKFQERVLHTSLTLEQSCRASDGQSRVHLHAQFTFAGRIDRTGVSDFVFDGVYPHIELNKARGPNVQVSRNRAHFYVYCTKKGTLWSFTNYWPFVDYEVQPHWLIGWWATGKLDNEQCKLYLLKSKKSYRTLVQNIEAVAQAEQAEGLEKMFLHLATFLEQFKWAKDRYLLYALQGPSQAAKTSFVKSLFRKPFVVTIQGQDSLNLQKFVYGGHDALILDNLVDWSLVLKHRALLQSNQDMHALGESATGMYAYRVYLWAVPVCLTLDADVDMRPYHSSDWLQANVLLDVLPQGAKCFEDGERPLIPMANVPRLSAPV
;
A
#
# COMPACT_ATOMS: atom_id res chain seq x y z
N MET A 1 -33.23 23.75 -18.20
CA MET A 1 -33.78 22.79 -17.22
C MET A 1 -33.29 21.42 -17.63
N PRO A 2 -32.41 20.72 -16.88
CA PRO A 2 -32.05 19.36 -17.25
C PRO A 2 -33.31 18.49 -17.08
N SER A 3 -33.72 17.80 -18.14
CA SER A 3 -34.82 16.84 -18.09
C SER A 3 -34.55 15.84 -16.96
N SER A 4 -35.45 15.73 -16.00
CA SER A 4 -35.32 14.75 -14.94
C SER A 4 -35.36 13.34 -15.54
N GLU A 5 -34.24 12.61 -15.49
CA GLU A 5 -34.17 11.19 -15.87
C GLU A 5 -35.32 10.43 -15.21
N THR A 6 -36.05 9.65 -16.01
CA THR A 6 -37.05 8.69 -15.52
C THR A 6 -36.36 7.56 -14.74
N PRO A 7 -37.08 6.86 -13.84
CA PRO A 7 -36.53 5.70 -13.13
C PRO A 7 -35.96 4.63 -14.08
N ASP A 8 -36.62 4.38 -15.21
CA ASP A 8 -36.20 3.39 -16.21
C ASP A 8 -34.91 3.81 -16.92
N GLN A 9 -34.81 5.10 -17.30
CA GLN A 9 -33.57 5.67 -17.84
C GLN A 9 -32.40 5.53 -16.84
N ARG A 10 -32.64 5.79 -15.56
CA ARG A 10 -31.61 5.63 -14.51
C ARG A 10 -31.20 4.17 -14.35
N GLN A 11 -32.13 3.23 -14.45
CA GLN A 11 -31.83 1.80 -14.37
C GLN A 11 -31.02 1.32 -15.57
N SER A 12 -31.40 1.75 -16.78
CA SER A 12 -30.69 1.45 -18.03
C SER A 12 -29.25 2.01 -18.00
N ARG A 13 -29.10 3.29 -17.63
CA ARG A 13 -27.79 3.94 -17.43
C ARG A 13 -26.88 3.15 -16.49
N ARG A 14 -27.43 2.67 -15.36
CA ARG A 14 -26.67 1.87 -14.38
C ARG A 14 -26.35 0.45 -14.84
N ALA A 15 -27.12 -0.12 -15.76
CA ALA A 15 -26.81 -1.41 -16.37
C ALA A 15 -25.64 -1.27 -17.35
N ALA A 16 -25.68 -0.25 -18.22
CA ALA A 16 -24.59 0.09 -19.13
C ALA A 16 -23.26 0.33 -18.39
N VAL A 17 -23.26 1.17 -17.35
CA VAL A 17 -22.05 1.45 -16.55
C VAL A 17 -21.49 0.18 -15.90
N ARG A 18 -22.33 -0.77 -15.49
CA ARG A 18 -21.87 -2.04 -14.91
C ARG A 18 -21.13 -2.91 -15.92
N VAL A 19 -21.60 -2.96 -17.17
CA VAL A 19 -20.92 -3.69 -18.25
C VAL A 19 -19.56 -3.04 -18.54
N ILE A 20 -19.51 -1.71 -18.63
CA ILE A 20 -18.26 -0.95 -18.84
C ILE A 20 -17.26 -1.18 -17.68
N CYS A 21 -17.74 -1.22 -16.43
CA CYS A 21 -16.90 -1.56 -15.27
C CYS A 21 -16.37 -3.00 -15.35
N ARG A 22 -17.19 -3.96 -15.80
CA ARG A 22 -16.76 -5.35 -15.94
C ARG A 22 -15.65 -5.48 -16.98
N LEU A 23 -15.79 -4.81 -18.12
CA LEU A 23 -14.79 -4.82 -19.19
C LEU A 23 -13.50 -4.05 -18.81
N SER A 24 -13.54 -3.23 -17.75
CA SER A 24 -12.37 -2.50 -17.25
C SER A 24 -11.28 -3.39 -16.65
N THR A 25 -11.53 -4.69 -16.48
CA THR A 25 -10.49 -5.68 -16.13
C THR A 25 -9.43 -5.84 -17.21
N ALA A 26 -9.72 -5.47 -18.46
CA ALA A 26 -8.76 -5.48 -19.57
C ALA A 26 -7.75 -4.32 -19.52
N LEU A 27 -7.90 -3.37 -18.59
CA LEU A 27 -6.98 -2.22 -18.45
C LEU A 27 -5.96 -2.44 -17.31
N PRO A 28 -4.71 -1.94 -17.45
CA PRO A 28 -3.66 -2.10 -16.43
C PRO A 28 -3.97 -1.42 -15.08
N SER A 29 -4.93 -0.48 -15.04
CA SER A 29 -5.38 0.18 -13.80
C SER A 29 -6.90 0.09 -13.65
N ALA A 30 -7.35 -0.71 -12.69
CA ALA A 30 -8.75 -0.88 -12.35
C ALA A 30 -9.24 0.27 -11.46
N ASP A 31 -9.39 1.50 -11.99
CA ASP A 31 -10.15 2.49 -11.22
C ASP A 31 -11.63 2.11 -11.24
N VAL A 32 -12.19 1.91 -10.05
CA VAL A 32 -13.60 1.55 -9.87
C VAL A 32 -14.47 2.75 -10.24
N LEU A 33 -15.10 2.72 -11.41
CA LEU A 33 -16.10 3.73 -11.76
C LEU A 33 -17.34 3.54 -10.87
N SER A 34 -17.83 4.62 -10.28
CA SER A 34 -19.09 4.58 -9.54
C SER A 34 -20.27 4.40 -10.50
N LYS A 35 -21.39 3.85 -10.00
CA LYS A 35 -22.64 3.70 -10.78
C LYS A 35 -23.23 5.04 -11.25
N ASP A 36 -22.74 6.15 -10.69
CA ASP A 36 -23.13 7.52 -11.00
C ASP A 36 -21.95 8.36 -11.52
N VAL A 37 -20.99 7.69 -12.19
CA VAL A 37 -19.84 8.37 -12.79
C VAL A 37 -20.27 9.39 -13.84
N GLY A 38 -19.62 10.56 -13.85
CA GLY A 38 -19.88 11.61 -14.82
C GLY A 38 -19.52 11.20 -16.24
N ALA A 39 -20.26 11.72 -17.23
CA ALA A 39 -20.12 11.35 -18.65
C ALA A 39 -18.69 11.51 -19.20
N THR A 40 -17.92 12.50 -18.74
CA THR A 40 -16.53 12.75 -19.16
C THR A 40 -15.56 11.66 -18.70
N LEU A 41 -15.68 11.18 -17.47
CA LEU A 41 -14.85 10.09 -16.95
C LEU A 41 -15.22 8.77 -17.64
N LEU A 42 -16.50 8.58 -17.93
CA LEU A 42 -16.98 7.41 -18.67
C LEU A 42 -16.47 7.40 -20.12
N SER A 43 -16.47 8.56 -20.81
CA SER A 43 -15.97 8.66 -22.18
C SER A 43 -14.48 8.37 -22.30
N GLU A 44 -13.67 8.86 -21.35
CA GLU A 44 -12.23 8.56 -21.30
C GLU A 44 -11.98 7.06 -21.11
N ARG A 45 -12.78 6.41 -20.25
CA ARG A 45 -12.68 4.96 -20.04
C ARG A 45 -13.08 4.17 -21.29
N VAL A 46 -14.19 4.52 -21.92
CA VAL A 46 -14.67 3.86 -23.15
C VAL A 46 -13.61 3.98 -24.25
N ALA A 47 -12.95 5.12 -24.40
CA ALA A 47 -11.88 5.30 -25.38
C ALA A 47 -10.69 4.36 -25.13
N ARG A 48 -10.28 4.19 -23.87
CA ARG A 48 -9.22 3.24 -23.49
C ARG A 48 -9.63 1.80 -23.75
N LEU A 49 -10.88 1.44 -23.46
CA LEU A 49 -11.39 0.09 -23.72
C LEU A 49 -11.48 -0.22 -25.21
N ARG A 50 -11.91 0.74 -26.04
CA ARG A 50 -11.90 0.58 -27.51
C ARG A 50 -10.52 0.28 -28.08
N SER A 51 -9.46 0.79 -27.45
CA SER A 51 -8.08 0.49 -27.86
C SER A 51 -7.52 -0.83 -27.31
N ALA A 52 -8.17 -1.41 -26.30
CA ALA A 52 -7.66 -2.57 -25.56
C ALA A 52 -8.46 -3.86 -25.79
N LEU A 53 -9.72 -3.75 -26.22
CA LEU A 53 -10.63 -4.89 -26.46
C LEU A 53 -10.69 -5.24 -27.95
N ASP A 54 -10.95 -6.51 -28.24
CA ASP A 54 -11.25 -7.02 -29.57
C ASP A 54 -12.47 -7.97 -29.55
N GLY A 55 -12.93 -8.37 -30.75
CA GLY A 55 -14.00 -9.36 -30.93
C GLY A 55 -15.27 -9.08 -30.12
N GLN A 56 -15.76 -10.10 -29.41
CA GLN A 56 -17.02 -10.06 -28.66
C GLN A 56 -17.03 -9.06 -27.49
N GLU A 57 -15.86 -8.75 -26.93
CA GLU A 57 -15.76 -7.81 -25.82
C GLU A 57 -15.92 -6.36 -26.31
N LEU A 58 -15.40 -6.05 -27.50
CA LEU A 58 -15.61 -4.77 -28.15
C LEU A 58 -17.08 -4.59 -28.56
N GLU A 59 -17.73 -5.61 -29.11
CA GLU A 59 -19.18 -5.57 -29.41
C GLU A 59 -20.02 -5.33 -28.15
N SER A 60 -19.66 -5.98 -27.04
CA SER A 60 -20.31 -5.79 -25.74
C SER A 60 -20.12 -4.37 -25.19
N LEU A 61 -18.97 -3.75 -25.46
CA LEU A 61 -18.69 -2.36 -25.09
C LEU A 61 -19.57 -1.40 -25.89
N GLU A 62 -19.65 -1.56 -27.23
CA GLU A 62 -20.44 -0.68 -28.09
C GLU A 62 -21.93 -0.75 -27.76
N GLU A 63 -22.45 -1.95 -27.46
CA GLU A 63 -23.83 -2.11 -27.02
C GLU A 63 -24.11 -1.39 -25.69
N ALA A 64 -23.19 -1.49 -24.73
CA ALA A 64 -23.31 -0.78 -23.46
C ALA A 64 -23.23 0.75 -23.62
N VAL A 65 -22.37 1.24 -24.52
CA VAL A 65 -22.30 2.67 -24.87
C VAL A 65 -23.62 3.15 -25.46
N ARG A 66 -24.19 2.41 -26.42
CA ARG A 66 -25.48 2.74 -27.03
C ARG A 66 -26.60 2.82 -26.00
N GLN A 67 -26.70 1.83 -25.11
CA GLN A 67 -27.68 1.82 -24.02
C GLN A 67 -27.53 3.01 -23.06
N TYR A 68 -26.29 3.44 -22.82
CA TYR A 68 -26.02 4.64 -22.01
C TYR A 68 -26.50 5.92 -22.71
N GLU A 69 -26.22 6.07 -23.99
CA GLU A 69 -26.58 7.26 -24.78
C GLU A 69 -28.11 7.38 -24.95
N GLU A 70 -28.80 6.26 -25.19
CA GLU A 70 -30.27 6.22 -25.23
C GLU A 70 -30.88 6.58 -23.87
N ALA A 71 -30.31 6.08 -22.78
CA ALA A 71 -30.79 6.36 -21.43
C ALA A 71 -30.59 7.82 -21.01
N THR A 72 -29.53 8.46 -21.49
CA THR A 72 -29.16 9.84 -21.11
C THR A 72 -29.62 10.89 -22.11
N GLY A 73 -30.11 10.48 -23.29
CA GLY A 73 -30.57 11.39 -24.35
C GLY A 73 -29.44 12.21 -24.99
N GLY A 74 -28.20 11.74 -24.90
CA GLY A 74 -27.03 12.43 -25.43
C GLY A 74 -25.85 11.50 -25.63
N ALA A 75 -25.07 11.74 -26.70
CA ALA A 75 -23.86 11.01 -26.99
C ALA A 75 -22.81 11.19 -25.88
N LEU A 76 -21.97 10.18 -25.67
CA LEU A 76 -20.81 10.34 -24.79
C LEU A 76 -19.93 11.49 -25.33
N PRO A 77 -19.47 12.40 -24.47
CA PRO A 77 -18.61 13.48 -24.91
C PRO A 77 -17.34 12.89 -25.54
N VAL A 78 -16.90 13.45 -26.67
CA VAL A 78 -15.63 13.03 -27.27
C VAL A 78 -14.52 13.26 -26.24
N PRO A 79 -13.67 12.25 -25.95
CA PRO A 79 -12.56 12.42 -25.04
C PRO A 79 -11.73 13.62 -25.51
N MET A 80 -11.60 14.64 -24.67
CA MET A 80 -10.71 15.75 -25.02
C MET A 80 -9.32 15.16 -25.21
N GLN A 81 -8.74 15.37 -26.40
CA GLN A 81 -7.32 15.09 -26.57
C GLN A 81 -6.54 15.80 -25.47
N PRO A 82 -5.49 15.19 -24.90
CA PRO A 82 -4.61 15.89 -23.98
C PRO A 82 -4.15 17.15 -24.69
N PHE A 83 -4.55 18.31 -24.17
CA PHE A 83 -4.12 19.57 -24.73
C PHE A 83 -2.59 19.53 -24.76
N PRO A 84 -1.93 19.79 -25.90
CA PRO A 84 -0.51 20.08 -25.88
C PRO A 84 -0.31 21.20 -24.87
N ASN A 85 0.72 21.09 -24.03
CA ASN A 85 1.09 22.08 -23.00
C ASN A 85 1.05 23.50 -23.60
N ARG A 86 -0.13 24.12 -23.57
CA ARG A 86 -0.30 25.52 -23.85
C ARG A 86 0.25 26.17 -22.61
N VAL A 87 1.39 26.85 -22.78
CA VAL A 87 1.75 27.99 -21.96
C VAL A 87 0.48 28.82 -21.82
N ARG A 88 -0.19 28.69 -20.66
CA ARG A 88 -1.40 29.44 -20.35
C ARG A 88 -0.94 30.87 -20.18
N GLU A 89 -1.11 31.69 -21.22
CA GLU A 89 -1.43 33.07 -20.95
C GLU A 89 -2.70 33.07 -20.08
N PRO A 90 -2.71 33.79 -18.94
CA PRO A 90 -3.76 33.65 -17.97
C PRO A 90 -5.08 34.12 -18.59
N PRO A 91 -6.15 33.31 -18.56
CA PRO A 91 -7.46 33.82 -18.88
C PRO A 91 -7.75 34.96 -17.91
N ARG A 92 -8.05 36.16 -18.43
CA ARG A 92 -8.53 37.31 -17.65
C ARG A 92 -9.95 37.06 -17.10
N GLN A 93 -10.21 35.90 -16.52
CA GLN A 93 -11.28 35.76 -15.54
C GLN A 93 -10.81 36.49 -14.29
N ARG A 94 -11.47 37.60 -13.97
CA ARG A 94 -11.25 38.31 -12.70
C ARG A 94 -11.56 37.33 -11.56
N PHE A 95 -10.51 36.78 -10.97
CA PHE A 95 -10.61 35.87 -9.84
C PHE A 95 -11.24 36.62 -8.66
N ARG A 96 -12.49 36.31 -8.31
CA ARG A 96 -13.20 36.97 -7.21
C ARG A 96 -13.26 36.05 -6.00
N VAL A 97 -12.68 36.50 -4.89
CA VAL A 97 -12.80 35.82 -3.59
C VAL A 97 -14.00 36.42 -2.88
N HIS A 98 -15.12 35.69 -2.84
CA HIS A 98 -16.33 36.11 -2.13
C HIS A 98 -16.78 35.02 -1.15
N GLY A 99 -16.43 35.18 0.13
CA GLY A 99 -16.70 34.18 1.16
C GLY A 99 -16.20 34.61 2.54
N ALA A 100 -16.69 33.95 3.59
CA ALA A 100 -16.21 34.16 4.95
C ALA A 100 -15.16 33.12 5.38
N ASP A 101 -15.12 31.95 4.71
CA ASP A 101 -14.16 30.89 5.00
C ASP A 101 -13.27 30.68 3.78
N VAL A 102 -11.95 30.82 3.96
CA VAL A 102 -10.95 30.79 2.90
C VAL A 102 -9.83 29.83 3.27
N GLN A 103 -9.61 28.83 2.42
CA GLN A 103 -8.44 27.95 2.50
C GLN A 103 -7.42 28.40 1.46
N LEU A 104 -6.17 28.49 1.87
CA LEU A 104 -5.03 28.85 1.04
C LEU A 104 -4.03 27.70 1.04
N THR A 105 -3.48 27.39 -0.13
CA THR A 105 -2.37 26.45 -0.28
C THR A 105 -1.26 27.11 -1.07
N PHE A 106 -0.06 27.19 -0.50
CA PHE A 106 1.13 27.75 -1.13
C PHE A 106 2.09 26.62 -1.47
N ASN A 107 2.45 26.53 -2.74
CA ASN A 107 3.41 25.55 -3.25
C ASN A 107 4.59 26.30 -3.83
N GLU A 108 5.79 26.07 -3.30
CA GLU A 108 7.01 26.71 -3.77
C GLU A 108 8.16 25.71 -3.68
N THR A 109 8.79 25.46 -4.83
CA THR A 109 9.85 24.46 -4.95
C THR A 109 11.17 24.97 -4.37
N SER A 110 11.37 26.29 -4.30
CA SER A 110 12.64 26.87 -3.82
C SER A 110 12.81 26.89 -2.30
N TRP A 111 11.78 26.52 -1.50
CA TRP A 111 11.89 26.53 -0.04
C TRP A 111 12.82 25.47 0.53
N ILE A 112 12.96 24.34 -0.15
CA ILE A 112 13.86 23.24 0.19
C ILE A 112 14.69 22.90 -1.05
N ALA A 113 15.98 22.62 -0.88
CA ALA A 113 16.83 22.28 -2.00
C ALA A 113 16.55 20.86 -2.51
N ASP A 114 16.78 20.63 -3.80
CA ASP A 114 16.61 19.31 -4.42
C ASP A 114 17.49 18.27 -3.72
N GLY A 115 16.87 17.17 -3.26
CA GLY A 115 17.56 16.07 -2.58
C GLY A 115 17.93 16.34 -1.12
N GLU A 116 17.53 17.48 -0.56
CA GLU A 116 17.72 17.76 0.86
C GLU A 116 16.79 16.91 1.73
N ASP A 117 17.33 16.43 2.86
CA ASP A 117 16.55 15.73 3.88
C ASP A 117 15.62 16.72 4.59
N VAL A 118 14.32 16.40 4.62
CA VAL A 118 13.28 17.33 5.08
C VAL A 118 13.41 17.60 6.58
N ASP A 119 13.78 16.59 7.38
CA ASP A 119 13.90 16.74 8.82
C ASP A 119 15.12 17.62 9.17
N ALA A 120 16.26 17.37 8.52
CA ALA A 120 17.46 18.19 8.66
C ALA A 120 17.22 19.64 8.21
N TRP A 121 16.58 19.84 7.05
CA TRP A 121 16.19 21.16 6.55
C TRP A 121 15.28 21.88 7.53
N PHE A 122 14.29 21.17 8.09
CA PHE A 122 13.30 21.79 8.97
C PHE A 122 13.96 22.39 10.22
N GLN A 123 14.93 21.67 10.82
CA GLN A 123 15.70 22.15 11.98
C GLN A 123 16.54 23.39 11.66
N GLN A 124 17.05 23.52 10.44
CA GLN A 124 17.93 24.63 10.05
C GLN A 124 17.17 25.85 9.52
N ALA A 125 16.15 25.64 8.69
CA ALA A 125 15.48 26.70 7.95
C ALA A 125 13.94 26.65 8.07
N GLY A 126 13.35 25.45 8.15
CA GLY A 126 11.89 25.29 8.19
C GLY A 126 11.21 25.96 9.38
N VAL A 127 11.83 25.97 10.58
CA VAL A 127 11.30 26.70 11.75
C VAL A 127 11.17 28.20 11.47
N ARG A 128 12.14 28.80 10.76
CA ARG A 128 12.09 30.23 10.38
C ARG A 128 11.01 30.49 9.34
N LEU A 129 10.85 29.58 8.36
CA LEU A 129 9.77 29.68 7.39
C LEU A 129 8.40 29.63 8.07
N ALA A 130 8.19 28.68 8.98
CA ALA A 130 6.96 28.54 9.76
C ALA A 130 6.68 29.78 10.61
N ALA A 131 7.69 30.34 11.29
CA ALA A 131 7.55 31.56 12.08
C ALA A 131 7.18 32.78 11.23
N ARG A 132 7.81 32.97 10.06
CA ARG A 132 7.44 34.05 9.13
C ARG A 132 6.02 33.87 8.60
N PHE A 133 5.64 32.64 8.25
CA PHE A 133 4.30 32.34 7.78
C PHE A 133 3.25 32.61 8.85
N GLN A 134 3.51 32.20 10.09
CA GLN A 134 2.64 32.49 11.23
C GLN A 134 2.51 34.01 11.46
N GLY A 135 3.62 34.75 11.48
CA GLY A 135 3.60 36.21 11.64
C GLY A 135 2.80 36.90 10.53
N CYS A 136 3.04 36.52 9.27
CA CYS A 136 2.29 37.06 8.14
C CYS A 136 0.79 36.75 8.25
N ALA A 137 0.43 35.51 8.60
CA ALA A 137 -0.96 35.08 8.73
C ALA A 137 -1.71 35.72 9.92
N LEU A 138 -1.02 36.02 11.03
CA LEU A 138 -1.63 36.56 12.25
C LEU A 138 -1.60 38.09 12.33
N GLU A 139 -0.64 38.73 11.67
CA GLU A 139 -0.44 40.18 11.81
C GLU A 139 -0.64 40.93 10.49
N GLU A 140 -0.08 40.44 9.39
CA GLU A 140 -0.10 41.15 8.12
C GLU A 140 -1.41 40.94 7.36
N PHE A 141 -1.83 39.68 7.18
CA PHE A 141 -3.05 39.34 6.46
C PHE A 141 -4.28 40.00 7.09
N PRO A 142 -4.53 39.91 8.41
CA PRO A 142 -5.71 40.51 9.00
C PRO A 142 -5.79 42.03 8.78
N ARG A 143 -4.67 42.75 8.70
CA ARG A 143 -4.63 44.20 8.43
C ARG A 143 -5.06 44.56 7.01
N LYS A 144 -5.00 43.62 6.06
CA LYS A 144 -5.41 43.83 4.65
C LYS A 144 -6.93 43.70 4.46
N PHE A 145 -7.68 43.28 5.47
CA PHE A 145 -9.13 43.08 5.39
C PHE A 145 -9.88 43.99 6.36
N GLN A 146 -11.04 44.48 5.94
CA GLN A 146 -11.96 45.22 6.82
C GLN A 146 -12.62 44.29 7.83
N GLU A 147 -12.92 43.07 7.40
CA GLU A 147 -13.50 42.04 8.25
C GLU A 147 -12.44 41.45 9.18
N ARG A 148 -12.79 41.35 10.47
CA ARG A 148 -11.94 40.73 11.48
C ARG A 148 -11.81 39.23 11.21
N VAL A 149 -10.58 38.70 11.25
CA VAL A 149 -10.34 37.25 11.27
C VAL A 149 -10.71 36.70 12.64
N LEU A 150 -11.63 35.74 12.68
CA LEU A 150 -12.06 35.04 13.88
C LEU A 150 -11.19 33.82 14.18
N HIS A 151 -10.96 33.00 13.15
CA HIS A 151 -10.25 31.73 13.29
C HIS A 151 -9.17 31.60 12.24
N THR A 152 -8.03 31.04 12.66
CA THR A 152 -6.84 30.81 11.86
C THR A 152 -6.29 29.44 12.21
N SER A 153 -6.07 28.61 11.19
CA SER A 153 -5.29 27.37 11.31
C SER A 153 -4.23 27.35 10.22
N LEU A 154 -3.01 26.94 10.55
CA LEU A 154 -1.84 26.99 9.69
C LEU A 154 -1.09 25.67 9.75
N THR A 155 -0.48 25.24 8.65
CA THR A 155 0.33 24.01 8.63
C THR A 155 1.43 24.10 7.57
N LEU A 156 2.59 23.54 7.90
CA LEU A 156 3.68 23.25 6.97
C LEU A 156 3.81 21.74 6.85
N GLU A 157 3.77 21.24 5.62
CA GLU A 157 3.76 19.81 5.33
C GLU A 157 4.73 19.47 4.20
N GLN A 158 5.29 18.27 4.26
CA GLN A 158 5.99 17.61 3.15
C GLN A 158 4.99 17.00 2.17
N SER A 159 5.29 17.09 0.88
CA SER A 159 4.55 16.39 -0.17
C SER A 159 4.93 14.91 -0.21
N CYS A 160 4.07 14.04 0.33
CA CYS A 160 4.30 12.58 0.34
C CYS A 160 4.00 11.87 -1.00
N ARG A 161 3.62 12.60 -2.05
CA ARG A 161 3.25 12.03 -3.37
C ARG A 161 3.97 12.69 -4.55
N ALA A 162 5.10 13.34 -4.30
CA ALA A 162 5.91 13.91 -5.37
C ALA A 162 6.43 12.78 -6.27
N SER A 163 5.98 12.74 -7.52
CA SER A 163 6.26 11.67 -8.49
C SER A 163 7.69 11.66 -9.03
N ASP A 164 8.44 12.73 -8.76
CA ASP A 164 9.80 12.98 -9.22
C ASP A 164 10.87 12.62 -8.19
N GLY A 165 10.48 12.07 -7.04
CA GLY A 165 11.40 11.71 -5.96
C GLY A 165 12.02 12.92 -5.25
N GLN A 166 11.54 14.14 -5.53
CA GLN A 166 12.03 15.35 -4.90
C GLN A 166 11.31 15.65 -3.58
N SER A 167 12.09 16.00 -2.55
CA SER A 167 11.56 16.59 -1.31
C SER A 167 10.93 17.94 -1.62
N ARG A 168 9.63 18.08 -1.36
CA ARG A 168 8.91 19.36 -1.50
C ARG A 168 8.07 19.63 -0.27
N VAL A 169 7.93 20.90 0.06
CA VAL A 169 7.08 21.36 1.17
C VAL A 169 6.03 22.35 0.67
N HIS A 170 4.89 22.38 1.35
CA HIS A 170 3.80 23.30 1.06
C HIS A 170 3.18 23.83 2.34
N LEU A 171 2.65 25.05 2.27
CA LEU A 171 2.00 25.72 3.38
C LEU A 171 0.49 25.74 3.16
N HIS A 172 -0.28 25.48 4.22
CA HIS A 172 -1.73 25.63 4.24
C HIS A 172 -2.14 26.67 5.27
N ALA A 173 -3.14 27.48 4.93
CA ALA A 173 -3.83 28.35 5.87
C ALA A 173 -5.35 28.23 5.70
N GLN A 174 -6.08 28.16 6.80
CA GLN A 174 -7.53 28.28 6.83
C GLN A 174 -7.91 29.50 7.67
N PHE A 175 -8.62 30.44 7.06
CA PHE A 175 -9.18 31.61 7.72
C PHE A 175 -10.70 31.54 7.77
N THR A 176 -11.26 31.95 8.91
CA THR A 176 -12.68 32.31 9.04
C THR A 176 -12.76 33.78 9.43
N PHE A 177 -13.43 34.58 8.61
CA PHE A 177 -13.71 35.99 8.83
C PHE A 177 -15.06 36.18 9.54
N ALA A 178 -15.22 37.31 10.23
CA ALA A 178 -16.46 37.67 10.92
C ALA A 178 -17.63 37.88 9.93
N GLY A 179 -17.33 38.48 8.78
CA GLY A 179 -18.23 38.63 7.65
C GLY A 179 -17.64 38.07 6.36
N ARG A 180 -18.41 38.14 5.26
CA ARG A 180 -17.90 37.78 3.94
C ARG A 180 -16.93 38.85 3.46
N ILE A 181 -15.74 38.43 3.06
CA ILE A 181 -14.83 39.30 2.34
C ILE A 181 -15.15 39.27 0.84
N ASP A 182 -14.78 40.35 0.16
CA ASP A 182 -14.89 40.48 -1.29
C ASP A 182 -13.60 41.07 -1.85
N ARG A 183 -12.92 40.29 -2.71
CA ARG A 183 -11.67 40.69 -3.37
C ARG A 183 -11.71 40.34 -4.84
N THR A 184 -11.16 41.23 -5.66
CA THR A 184 -11.07 41.10 -7.13
C THR A 184 -9.79 40.41 -7.60
N GLY A 185 -8.96 39.92 -6.67
CA GLY A 185 -7.72 39.20 -6.94
C GLY A 185 -7.17 38.51 -5.70
N VAL A 186 -6.00 37.89 -5.87
CA VAL A 186 -5.31 37.07 -4.85
C VAL A 186 -4.13 37.78 -4.19
N SER A 187 -3.81 39.02 -4.61
CA SER A 187 -2.64 39.79 -4.17
C SER A 187 -2.57 39.97 -2.65
N ASP A 188 -3.73 40.11 -2.00
CA ASP A 188 -3.79 40.32 -0.54
C ASP A 188 -3.35 39.08 0.24
N PHE A 189 -3.35 37.90 -0.39
CA PHE A 189 -3.00 36.62 0.21
C PHE A 189 -1.59 36.13 -0.15
N VAL A 190 -0.79 36.93 -0.86
CA VAL A 190 0.58 36.55 -1.25
C VAL A 190 1.48 36.45 -0.03
N PHE A 191 2.28 35.38 0.02
CA PHE A 191 3.30 35.16 1.05
C PHE A 191 4.64 34.86 0.38
N ASP A 192 5.69 35.59 0.74
CA ASP A 192 7.05 35.41 0.21
C ASP A 192 7.12 35.41 -1.33
N GLY A 193 6.30 36.25 -1.98
CA GLY A 193 6.17 36.30 -3.45
C GLY A 193 5.33 35.17 -4.08
N VAL A 194 4.89 34.20 -3.28
CA VAL A 194 4.12 33.03 -3.72
C VAL A 194 2.62 33.32 -3.68
N TYR A 195 1.95 33.05 -4.80
CA TYR A 195 0.50 33.16 -4.90
C TYR A 195 -0.17 31.86 -4.44
N PRO A 196 -1.15 31.93 -3.52
CA PRO A 196 -1.82 30.72 -3.06
C PRO A 196 -2.85 30.22 -4.08
N HIS A 197 -3.03 28.90 -4.10
CA HIS A 197 -4.29 28.32 -4.54
C HIS A 197 -5.36 28.59 -3.47
N ILE A 198 -6.52 29.09 -3.87
CA ILE A 198 -7.60 29.49 -2.96
C ILE A 198 -8.83 28.61 -3.14
N GLU A 199 -9.32 28.04 -2.04
CA GLU A 199 -10.60 27.36 -1.97
C GLU A 199 -11.54 28.09 -1.01
N LEU A 200 -12.82 28.16 -1.40
CA LEU A 200 -13.88 28.77 -0.59
C LEU A 200 -14.83 27.71 -0.08
N ASN A 201 -15.37 27.92 1.12
CA ASN A 201 -16.43 27.08 1.63
C ASN A 201 -17.72 27.25 0.80
N LYS A 202 -18.15 26.17 0.15
CA LYS A 202 -19.35 26.12 -0.71
C LYS A 202 -20.60 25.63 0.02
N ALA A 203 -20.48 25.21 1.28
CA ALA A 203 -21.60 24.70 2.07
C ALA A 203 -22.66 25.79 2.31
N ARG A 204 -23.90 25.37 2.59
CA ARG A 204 -25.04 26.27 2.84
C ARG A 204 -25.81 25.84 4.09
N GLY A 205 -26.42 26.82 4.75
CA GLY A 205 -27.27 26.61 5.93
C GLY A 205 -26.51 25.92 7.08
N PRO A 206 -27.10 24.91 7.74
CA PRO A 206 -26.51 24.28 8.92
C PRO A 206 -25.18 23.57 8.63
N ASN A 207 -24.92 23.20 7.37
CA ASN A 207 -23.69 22.52 6.97
C ASN A 207 -22.48 23.46 6.88
N VAL A 208 -22.67 24.80 6.93
CA VAL A 208 -21.58 25.77 6.87
C VAL A 208 -20.61 25.56 8.03
N GLN A 209 -21.13 25.47 9.27
CA GLN A 209 -20.30 25.31 10.45
C GLN A 209 -19.56 23.97 10.45
N VAL A 210 -20.24 22.89 10.05
CA VAL A 210 -19.63 21.55 9.94
C VAL A 210 -18.49 21.56 8.92
N SER A 211 -18.69 22.21 7.76
CA SER A 211 -17.67 22.34 6.71
C SER A 211 -16.50 23.22 7.16
N ARG A 212 -16.76 24.32 7.88
CA ARG A 212 -15.74 25.19 8.49
C ARG A 212 -14.86 24.41 9.48
N ASN A 213 -15.50 23.70 10.41
CA ASN A 213 -14.80 22.88 11.41
C ASN A 213 -13.94 21.82 10.74
N ARG A 214 -14.45 21.17 9.68
CA ARG A 214 -13.70 20.19 8.89
C ARG A 214 -12.49 20.82 8.20
N ALA A 215 -12.62 22.01 7.63
CA ALA A 215 -11.53 22.70 6.94
C ALA A 215 -10.41 23.13 7.92
N HIS A 216 -10.78 23.74 9.05
CA HIS A 216 -9.80 24.08 10.11
C HIS A 216 -9.10 22.83 10.65
N PHE A 217 -9.85 21.75 10.89
CA PHE A 217 -9.26 20.51 11.34
C PHE A 217 -8.37 19.88 10.28
N TYR A 218 -8.75 19.93 9.01
CA TYR A 218 -7.93 19.41 7.90
C TYR A 218 -6.57 20.06 7.85
N VAL A 219 -6.50 21.38 8.03
CA VAL A 219 -5.23 22.10 8.10
C VAL A 219 -4.49 21.66 9.36
N TYR A 220 -5.04 21.90 10.54
CA TYR A 220 -4.33 21.71 11.81
C TYR A 220 -3.92 20.25 12.14
N CYS A 221 -4.67 19.24 11.70
CA CYS A 221 -4.43 17.86 12.13
C CYS A 221 -3.06 17.33 11.66
N THR A 222 -2.40 16.59 12.55
CA THR A 222 -1.16 15.84 12.27
C THR A 222 -1.48 14.72 11.29
N LYS A 223 -1.16 14.96 10.03
CA LYS A 223 -1.20 13.99 8.93
C LYS A 223 0.21 13.52 8.61
N LYS A 224 0.31 12.45 7.81
CA LYS A 224 1.60 12.05 7.22
C LYS A 224 2.24 13.25 6.51
N GLY A 225 3.52 13.49 6.81
CA GLY A 225 4.28 14.63 6.30
C GLY A 225 4.06 15.96 7.03
N THR A 226 3.28 16.03 8.11
CA THR A 226 3.12 17.29 8.86
C THR A 226 4.41 17.62 9.61
N LEU A 227 4.98 18.80 9.33
CA LEU A 227 6.21 19.28 9.99
C LEU A 227 5.88 20.27 11.12
N TRP A 228 4.88 21.12 10.91
CA TRP A 228 4.46 22.12 11.88
C TRP A 228 2.99 22.48 11.70
N SER A 229 2.29 22.78 12.79
CA SER A 229 0.90 23.24 12.77
C SER A 229 0.62 24.27 13.86
N PHE A 230 -0.37 25.13 13.62
CA PHE A 230 -0.86 26.12 14.57
C PHE A 230 -2.37 26.31 14.39
N THR A 231 -3.10 26.60 15.46
CA THR A 231 -4.49 27.05 15.38
C THR A 231 -4.85 27.94 16.57
N ASN A 232 -5.76 28.88 16.37
CA ASN A 232 -6.47 29.57 17.47
C ASN A 232 -7.91 29.07 17.65
N TYR A 233 -8.30 28.05 16.88
CA TYR A 233 -9.60 27.38 16.93
C TYR A 233 -9.35 25.89 17.11
N TRP A 234 -9.38 25.46 18.36
CA TRP A 234 -8.84 24.19 18.83
C TRP A 234 -9.86 23.05 18.63
N PRO A 235 -9.53 22.02 17.83
CA PRO A 235 -10.40 20.85 17.72
C PRO A 235 -10.55 20.16 19.07
N PHE A 236 -11.70 19.50 19.28
CA PHE A 236 -12.07 18.81 20.52
C PHE A 236 -12.34 19.74 21.73
N VAL A 237 -12.08 21.05 21.60
CA VAL A 237 -12.39 22.07 22.62
C VAL A 237 -13.43 23.02 22.07
N ASP A 238 -13.10 23.74 20.99
CA ASP A 238 -13.97 24.75 20.39
C ASP A 238 -14.99 24.14 19.44
N TYR A 239 -14.73 22.93 18.95
CA TYR A 239 -15.66 22.19 18.10
C TYR A 239 -15.45 20.69 18.12
N GLU A 240 -16.52 19.97 17.79
CA GLU A 240 -16.50 18.52 17.68
C GLU A 240 -15.90 18.06 16.34
N VAL A 241 -14.94 17.12 16.41
CA VAL A 241 -14.39 16.43 15.25
C VAL A 241 -15.20 15.17 14.97
N GLN A 242 -15.74 15.06 13.75
CA GLN A 242 -16.59 13.93 13.38
C GLN A 242 -15.75 12.70 12.98
N PRO A 243 -16.05 11.49 13.50
CA PRO A 243 -15.28 10.28 13.19
C PRO A 243 -15.17 9.95 11.69
N HIS A 244 -16.20 10.26 10.90
CA HIS A 244 -16.18 10.00 9.46
C HIS A 244 -15.15 10.85 8.70
N TRP A 245 -14.70 11.98 9.25
CA TRP A 245 -13.57 12.74 8.69
C TRP A 245 -12.26 11.96 8.84
N LEU A 246 -12.05 11.39 10.03
CA LEU A 246 -10.85 10.63 10.38
C LEU A 246 -10.75 9.37 9.52
N ILE A 247 -11.83 8.59 9.45
CA ILE A 247 -11.86 7.36 8.65
C ILE A 247 -11.69 7.66 7.17
N GLY A 248 -12.30 8.75 6.65
CA GLY A 248 -12.09 9.17 5.27
C GLY A 248 -10.61 9.48 4.96
N TRP A 249 -9.90 10.14 5.89
CA TRP A 249 -8.49 10.46 5.70
C TRP A 249 -7.57 9.26 5.88
N TRP A 250 -7.85 8.39 6.85
CA TRP A 250 -7.18 7.11 7.02
C TRP A 250 -7.31 6.24 5.77
N ALA A 251 -8.52 6.09 5.22
CA ALA A 251 -8.76 5.32 4.00
C ALA A 251 -8.02 5.88 2.77
N THR A 252 -7.77 7.20 2.71
CA THR A 252 -6.96 7.82 1.65
C THR A 252 -5.44 7.81 1.93
N GLY A 253 -5.01 7.20 3.03
CA GLY A 253 -3.62 7.10 3.45
C GLY A 253 -3.02 8.41 4.00
N LYS A 254 -3.84 9.41 4.34
CA LYS A 254 -3.37 10.68 4.92
C LYS A 254 -3.07 10.58 6.41
N LEU A 255 -3.71 9.63 7.10
CA LEU A 255 -3.45 9.26 8.50
C LEU A 255 -2.92 7.84 8.54
N ASP A 256 -1.95 7.57 9.41
CA ASP A 256 -1.61 6.19 9.79
C ASP A 256 -2.58 5.64 10.85
N ASN A 257 -2.40 4.36 11.18
CA ASN A 257 -3.24 3.64 12.12
C ASN A 257 -3.20 4.27 13.53
N GLU A 258 -2.01 4.59 14.04
CA GLU A 258 -1.82 5.11 15.40
C GLU A 258 -2.42 6.50 15.56
N GLN A 259 -2.14 7.40 14.62
CA GLN A 259 -2.66 8.76 14.63
C GLN A 259 -4.17 8.80 14.45
N CYS A 260 -4.74 7.90 13.63
CA CYS A 260 -6.18 7.76 13.49
C CYS A 260 -6.83 7.27 14.79
N LYS A 261 -6.26 6.24 15.44
CA LYS A 261 -6.72 5.73 16.75
C LYS A 261 -6.70 6.83 17.82
N LEU A 262 -5.62 7.61 17.87
CA LEU A 262 -5.48 8.74 18.81
C LEU A 262 -6.59 9.79 18.62
N TYR A 263 -6.89 10.18 17.38
CA TYR A 263 -7.96 11.14 17.12
C TYR A 263 -9.35 10.55 17.38
N LEU A 264 -9.57 9.28 17.09
CA LEU A 264 -10.82 8.60 17.42
C LEU A 264 -11.06 8.59 18.93
N LEU A 265 -10.01 8.32 19.72
CA LEU A 265 -10.07 8.39 21.18
C LEU A 265 -10.50 9.78 21.67
N LYS A 266 -9.90 10.84 21.11
CA LYS A 266 -10.26 12.23 21.43
C LYS A 266 -11.70 12.57 21.02
N SER A 267 -12.19 12.02 19.91
CA SER A 267 -13.58 12.22 19.45
C SER A 267 -14.63 11.51 20.32
N LYS A 268 -14.24 10.45 21.04
CA LYS A 268 -15.08 9.60 21.92
C LYS A 268 -16.28 8.92 21.25
N LYS A 269 -16.56 9.19 19.97
CA LYS A 269 -17.70 8.64 19.23
C LYS A 269 -17.28 7.43 18.41
N SER A 270 -18.05 6.35 18.52
CA SER A 270 -17.87 5.13 17.73
C SER A 270 -16.48 4.51 17.82
N TYR A 271 -15.72 4.81 18.90
CA TYR A 271 -14.32 4.45 19.06
C TYR A 271 -14.08 2.95 18.88
N ARG A 272 -14.78 2.12 19.67
CA ARG A 272 -14.59 0.67 19.68
C ARG A 272 -14.74 0.05 18.28
N THR A 273 -15.86 0.33 17.60
CA THR A 273 -16.13 -0.23 16.27
C THR A 273 -15.10 0.21 15.24
N LEU A 274 -14.72 1.50 15.26
CA LEU A 274 -13.78 2.03 14.28
C LEU A 274 -12.35 1.55 14.50
N VAL A 275 -11.92 1.40 15.76
CA VAL A 275 -10.60 0.83 16.07
C VAL A 275 -10.53 -0.63 15.66
N GLN A 276 -11.57 -1.42 15.93
CA GLN A 276 -11.64 -2.82 15.49
C GLN A 276 -11.54 -2.95 13.96
N ASN A 277 -12.16 -2.04 13.21
CA ASN A 277 -12.05 -2.02 11.75
C ASN A 277 -10.61 -1.70 11.29
N ILE A 278 -9.96 -0.71 11.91
CA ILE A 278 -8.56 -0.37 11.59
C ILE A 278 -7.64 -1.57 11.87
N GLU A 279 -7.85 -2.26 12.99
CA GLU A 279 -7.05 -3.44 13.36
C GLU A 279 -7.27 -4.61 12.41
N ALA A 280 -8.52 -4.87 12.02
CA ALA A 280 -8.84 -5.92 11.06
C ALA A 280 -8.21 -5.65 9.68
N VAL A 281 -8.22 -4.39 9.22
CA VAL A 281 -7.57 -4.01 7.95
C VAL A 281 -6.05 -4.13 8.07
N ALA A 282 -5.45 -3.67 9.16
CA ALA A 282 -4.02 -3.81 9.38
C ALA A 282 -3.58 -5.28 9.39
N GLN A 283 -4.35 -6.17 10.01
CA GLN A 283 -4.10 -7.62 9.99
C GLN A 283 -4.24 -8.20 8.58
N ALA A 284 -5.24 -7.79 7.81
CA ALA A 284 -5.44 -8.25 6.44
C ALA A 284 -4.30 -7.79 5.51
N GLU A 285 -3.88 -6.53 5.61
CA GLU A 285 -2.74 -5.98 4.86
C GLU A 285 -1.44 -6.72 5.21
N GLN A 286 -1.25 -7.09 6.48
CA GLN A 286 -0.12 -7.88 6.93
C GLN A 286 -0.14 -9.31 6.37
N ALA A 287 -1.30 -9.98 6.41
CA ALA A 287 -1.46 -11.32 5.84
C ALA A 287 -1.21 -11.33 4.32
N GLU A 288 -1.74 -10.34 3.60
CA GLU A 288 -1.49 -10.19 2.15
C GLU A 288 0.00 -9.92 1.86
N GLY A 289 0.68 -9.16 2.73
CA GLY A 289 2.12 -8.96 2.66
C GLY A 289 2.91 -10.26 2.78
N LEU A 290 2.51 -11.15 3.70
CA LEU A 290 3.14 -12.47 3.88
C LEU A 290 2.86 -13.42 2.71
N GLU A 291 1.64 -13.45 2.17
CA GLU A 291 1.33 -14.25 0.97
C GLU A 291 2.19 -13.83 -0.22
N LYS A 292 2.43 -12.52 -0.38
CA LYS A 292 3.34 -11.99 -1.42
C LYS A 292 4.81 -12.37 -1.20
N MET A 293 5.22 -12.70 0.03
CA MET A 293 6.59 -13.14 0.33
C MET A 293 6.87 -14.59 -0.06
N PHE A 294 5.83 -15.43 -0.19
CA PHE A 294 5.97 -16.86 -0.49
C PHE A 294 5.23 -17.22 -1.78
N LEU A 295 5.65 -16.59 -2.88
CA LEU A 295 4.99 -16.67 -4.18
C LEU A 295 4.82 -18.12 -4.67
N HIS A 296 5.83 -18.96 -4.42
CA HIS A 296 5.87 -20.31 -4.96
C HIS A 296 5.35 -21.39 -4.00
N LEU A 297 5.17 -21.08 -2.71
CA LEU A 297 4.75 -22.05 -1.70
C LEU A 297 3.39 -22.70 -2.01
N ALA A 298 2.40 -21.92 -2.45
CA ALA A 298 1.08 -22.45 -2.80
C ALA A 298 1.15 -23.42 -3.98
N THR A 299 1.91 -23.07 -5.01
CA THR A 299 2.15 -23.92 -6.19
C THR A 299 2.87 -25.20 -5.80
N PHE A 300 3.86 -25.10 -4.91
CA PHE A 300 4.60 -26.24 -4.39
C PHE A 300 3.69 -27.22 -3.63
N LEU A 301 2.79 -26.75 -2.76
CA LEU A 301 1.92 -27.63 -1.99
C LEU A 301 0.82 -28.26 -2.87
N GLU A 302 0.32 -27.53 -3.85
CA GLU A 302 -0.77 -27.99 -4.74
C GLU A 302 -0.37 -29.20 -5.60
N GLN A 303 0.90 -29.32 -5.99
CA GLN A 303 1.34 -30.42 -6.85
C GLN A 303 1.11 -31.81 -6.24
N PHE A 304 1.09 -31.92 -4.90
CA PHE A 304 0.94 -33.18 -4.17
C PHE A 304 -0.51 -33.67 -4.09
N LYS A 305 -1.47 -32.91 -4.62
CA LYS A 305 -2.84 -33.39 -4.86
C LYS A 305 -2.91 -34.44 -5.98
N TRP A 306 -1.86 -34.54 -6.80
CA TRP A 306 -1.82 -35.39 -7.98
C TRP A 306 -0.62 -36.34 -7.93
N ALA A 307 -0.81 -37.57 -8.41
CA ALA A 307 0.28 -38.50 -8.64
C ALA A 307 1.13 -38.02 -9.82
N LYS A 308 2.45 -37.91 -9.61
CA LYS A 308 3.42 -37.50 -10.63
C LYS A 308 4.61 -38.47 -10.65
N ASP A 309 5.30 -38.49 -11.79
CA ASP A 309 6.55 -39.24 -11.93
C ASP A 309 7.71 -38.54 -11.22
N ARG A 310 7.67 -37.20 -11.16
CA ARG A 310 8.66 -36.34 -10.50
C ARG A 310 7.95 -35.14 -9.87
N TYR A 311 8.40 -34.75 -8.69
CA TYR A 311 7.92 -33.62 -7.92
C TYR A 311 8.98 -32.51 -7.89
N LEU A 312 8.52 -31.26 -7.85
CA LEU A 312 9.37 -30.08 -7.68
C LEU A 312 9.77 -29.93 -6.21
N LEU A 313 10.96 -29.39 -5.98
CA LEU A 313 11.45 -29.03 -4.65
C LEU A 313 11.02 -27.61 -4.30
N TYR A 314 10.92 -27.30 -3.01
CA TYR A 314 10.77 -25.93 -2.52
C TYR A 314 12.05 -25.45 -1.84
N ALA A 315 12.49 -24.23 -2.13
CA ALA A 315 13.63 -23.60 -1.49
C ALA A 315 13.23 -22.26 -0.89
N LEU A 316 13.66 -22.01 0.35
CA LEU A 316 13.47 -20.75 1.03
C LEU A 316 14.83 -20.16 1.40
N GLN A 317 15.20 -19.08 0.69
CA GLN A 317 16.40 -18.31 0.99
C GLN A 317 16.05 -17.07 1.81
N GLY A 318 16.88 -16.70 2.77
CA GLY A 318 16.66 -15.46 3.52
C GLY A 318 17.70 -15.18 4.59
N PRO A 319 17.60 -14.03 5.27
CA PRO A 319 18.59 -13.63 6.25
C PRO A 319 18.66 -14.60 7.44
N SER A 320 19.79 -14.57 8.15
CA SER A 320 19.92 -15.28 9.42
C SER A 320 18.85 -14.79 10.40
N GLN A 321 18.41 -15.68 11.29
CA GLN A 321 17.36 -15.41 12.29
C GLN A 321 15.95 -15.09 11.73
N ALA A 322 15.71 -15.24 10.42
CA ALA A 322 14.38 -15.12 9.84
C ALA A 322 13.42 -16.27 10.21
N ALA A 323 13.86 -17.26 11.00
CA ALA A 323 13.09 -18.45 11.38
C ALA A 323 12.61 -19.32 10.20
N LYS A 324 13.35 -19.29 9.07
CA LYS A 324 13.08 -20.10 7.86
C LYS A 324 12.80 -21.56 8.19
N THR A 325 13.69 -22.19 8.95
CA THR A 325 13.58 -23.61 9.34
C THR A 325 12.34 -23.88 10.17
N SER A 326 12.01 -22.99 11.11
CA SER A 326 10.80 -23.13 11.94
C SER A 326 9.53 -22.98 11.12
N PHE A 327 9.52 -22.05 10.17
CA PHE A 327 8.42 -21.86 9.24
C PHE A 327 8.22 -23.07 8.32
N VAL A 328 9.28 -23.57 7.69
CA VAL A 328 9.16 -24.76 6.83
C VAL A 328 8.72 -25.98 7.64
N LYS A 329 9.18 -26.12 8.90
CA LYS A 329 8.72 -27.19 9.80
C LYS A 329 7.23 -27.08 10.12
N SER A 330 6.69 -25.88 10.32
CA SER A 330 5.28 -25.70 10.69
C SER A 330 4.29 -26.05 9.57
N LEU A 331 4.76 -26.13 8.32
CA LEU A 331 3.96 -26.58 7.17
C LEU A 331 3.58 -28.07 7.26
N PHE A 332 4.30 -28.85 8.08
CA PHE A 332 4.17 -30.31 8.14
C PHE A 332 3.96 -30.79 9.58
N ARG A 333 3.33 -31.94 9.75
CA ARG A 333 3.04 -32.51 11.07
C ARG A 333 4.23 -33.26 11.66
N LYS A 334 4.99 -33.97 10.81
CA LYS A 334 6.12 -34.80 11.24
C LYS A 334 7.25 -34.81 10.20
N PRO A 335 7.87 -33.63 9.93
CA PRO A 335 8.93 -33.54 8.95
C PRO A 335 10.21 -34.24 9.46
N PHE A 336 10.93 -34.89 8.56
CA PHE A 336 12.29 -35.36 8.82
C PHE A 336 13.29 -34.27 8.43
N VAL A 337 14.08 -33.80 9.39
CA VAL A 337 14.98 -32.66 9.18
C VAL A 337 16.43 -33.15 9.16
N VAL A 338 17.15 -32.76 8.11
CA VAL A 338 18.57 -33.05 7.91
C VAL A 338 19.31 -31.72 7.83
N THR A 339 20.11 -31.40 8.85
CA THR A 339 20.97 -30.21 8.82
C THR A 339 22.18 -30.47 7.96
N ILE A 340 22.42 -29.60 6.98
CA ILE A 340 23.56 -29.59 6.08
C ILE A 340 24.61 -28.61 6.62
N GLN A 341 25.85 -29.08 6.77
CA GLN A 341 26.98 -28.28 7.23
C GLN A 341 28.22 -28.61 6.39
N GLY A 342 28.14 -28.43 5.07
CA GLY A 342 29.25 -28.71 4.15
C GLY A 342 29.55 -30.19 3.93
N GLN A 343 28.59 -31.07 4.21
CA GLN A 343 28.71 -32.50 3.94
C GLN A 343 28.32 -32.84 2.49
N ASP A 344 29.11 -33.71 1.85
CA ASP A 344 28.92 -34.11 0.44
C ASP A 344 27.89 -35.23 0.23
N SER A 345 27.27 -35.73 1.29
CA SER A 345 26.33 -36.85 1.21
C SER A 345 25.14 -36.66 2.13
N LEU A 346 23.97 -37.13 1.69
CA LEU A 346 22.74 -37.12 2.48
C LEU A 346 22.65 -38.38 3.34
N ASN A 347 22.51 -38.20 4.67
CA ASN A 347 22.22 -39.30 5.58
C ASN A 347 20.72 -39.35 5.90
N LEU A 348 20.03 -40.31 5.28
CA LEU A 348 18.60 -40.53 5.43
C LEU A 348 18.28 -41.86 6.14
N GLN A 349 19.23 -42.48 6.85
CA GLN A 349 19.01 -43.79 7.50
C GLN A 349 17.84 -43.80 8.49
N LYS A 350 17.54 -42.65 9.11
CA LYS A 350 16.44 -42.49 10.07
C LYS A 350 15.13 -42.03 9.40
N PHE A 351 15.15 -41.76 8.09
CA PHE A 351 13.95 -41.44 7.36
C PHE A 351 13.07 -42.69 7.25
N VAL A 352 11.78 -42.52 7.50
CA VAL A 352 10.78 -43.60 7.43
C VAL A 352 9.67 -43.15 6.51
N TYR A 353 9.56 -43.77 5.35
CA TYR A 353 8.48 -43.51 4.39
C TYR A 353 7.11 -43.80 5.00
N GLY A 354 6.14 -42.89 4.82
CA GLY A 354 4.83 -42.93 5.47
C GLY A 354 4.84 -42.58 6.96
N GLY A 355 6.01 -42.62 7.62
CA GLY A 355 6.18 -42.21 9.02
C GLY A 355 6.55 -40.74 9.19
N HIS A 356 7.18 -40.14 8.17
CA HIS A 356 7.45 -38.72 8.04
C HIS A 356 6.70 -38.17 6.82
N ASP A 357 6.18 -36.95 6.92
CA ASP A 357 5.34 -36.33 5.89
C ASP A 357 6.06 -35.28 5.03
N ALA A 358 7.35 -35.01 5.33
CA ALA A 358 8.23 -34.20 4.50
C ALA A 358 9.71 -34.49 4.81
N LEU A 359 10.58 -34.12 3.88
CA LEU A 359 12.03 -34.03 4.05
C LEU A 359 12.46 -32.57 4.01
N ILE A 360 13.11 -32.09 5.07
CA ILE A 360 13.66 -30.74 5.16
C ILE A 360 15.19 -30.84 5.16
N LEU A 361 15.83 -30.30 4.11
CA LEU A 361 17.27 -30.10 4.08
C LEU A 361 17.55 -28.70 4.62
N ASP A 362 17.97 -28.65 5.87
CA ASP A 362 18.16 -27.41 6.61
C ASP A 362 19.57 -26.87 6.42
N ASN A 363 19.72 -25.55 6.25
CA ASN A 363 21.01 -24.87 6.18
C ASN A 363 21.89 -25.32 5.00
N LEU A 364 21.30 -25.40 3.80
CA LEU A 364 22.05 -25.74 2.60
C LEU A 364 23.10 -24.66 2.29
N VAL A 365 24.37 -25.06 2.20
CA VAL A 365 25.51 -24.14 1.98
C VAL A 365 25.80 -23.88 0.50
N ASP A 366 25.43 -24.80 -0.39
CA ASP A 366 25.57 -24.66 -1.84
C ASP A 366 24.64 -25.64 -2.60
N TRP A 367 24.45 -25.38 -3.90
CA TRP A 367 23.54 -26.13 -4.76
C TRP A 367 24.09 -27.47 -5.28
N SER A 368 25.38 -27.75 -5.10
CA SER A 368 26.02 -28.95 -5.66
C SER A 368 25.44 -30.23 -5.05
N LEU A 369 25.08 -30.20 -3.76
CA LEU A 369 24.43 -31.33 -3.08
C LEU A 369 23.08 -31.68 -3.72
N VAL A 370 22.29 -30.66 -4.09
CA VAL A 370 20.99 -30.84 -4.75
C VAL A 370 21.18 -31.48 -6.12
N LEU A 371 22.16 -30.98 -6.89
CA LEU A 371 22.48 -31.52 -8.22
C LEU A 371 23.01 -32.96 -8.15
N LYS A 372 23.85 -33.26 -7.16
CA LYS A 372 24.41 -34.61 -6.92
C LYS A 372 23.32 -35.63 -6.59
N HIS A 373 22.30 -35.23 -5.84
CA HIS A 373 21.19 -36.09 -5.40
C HIS A 373 19.88 -35.84 -6.16
N ARG A 374 19.93 -35.23 -7.34
CA ARG A 374 18.75 -34.78 -8.10
C ARG A 374 17.68 -35.85 -8.33
N ALA A 375 18.08 -37.08 -8.63
CA ALA A 375 17.15 -38.17 -8.90
C ALA A 375 16.36 -38.58 -7.64
N LEU A 376 17.04 -38.58 -6.49
CA LEU A 376 16.44 -38.85 -5.19
C LEU A 376 15.50 -37.72 -4.77
N LEU A 377 15.96 -36.48 -4.87
CA LEU A 377 15.25 -35.31 -4.34
C LEU A 377 14.03 -34.89 -5.17
N GLN A 378 13.89 -35.39 -6.40
CA GLN A 378 12.67 -35.25 -7.20
C GLN A 378 11.52 -36.16 -6.74
N SER A 379 11.71 -36.94 -5.66
CA SER A 379 10.66 -37.76 -5.05
C SER A 379 9.93 -38.64 -6.06
N ASN A 380 10.71 -39.28 -6.94
CA ASN A 380 10.19 -40.14 -8.00
C ASN A 380 9.79 -41.53 -7.45
N GLN A 381 9.29 -42.40 -8.33
CA GLN A 381 8.82 -43.74 -7.95
C GLN A 381 9.95 -44.77 -7.75
N ASP A 382 11.22 -44.38 -7.84
CA ASP A 382 12.35 -45.30 -7.73
C ASP A 382 12.82 -45.46 -6.28
N MET A 383 13.34 -46.65 -5.94
CA MET A 383 14.14 -46.83 -4.74
C MET A 383 15.58 -46.44 -5.00
N HIS A 384 16.13 -45.58 -4.14
CA HIS A 384 17.49 -45.08 -4.26
C HIS A 384 18.39 -45.73 -3.22
N ALA A 385 19.58 -46.17 -3.62
CA ALA A 385 20.61 -46.64 -2.70
C ALA A 385 21.49 -45.45 -2.26
N LEU A 386 21.73 -45.33 -0.96
CA LEU A 386 22.62 -44.35 -0.34
C LEU A 386 23.65 -45.04 0.56
N GLY A 387 24.73 -44.35 0.90
CA GLY A 387 25.79 -44.90 1.76
C GLY A 387 26.72 -45.89 1.05
N GLU A 388 26.81 -45.82 -0.29
CA GLU A 388 27.72 -46.66 -1.06
C GLU A 388 29.18 -46.28 -0.77
N SER A 389 29.88 -47.15 -0.04
CA SER A 389 31.34 -47.20 0.05
C SER A 389 31.89 -48.19 -0.98
N ALA A 390 33.20 -48.19 -1.21
CA ALA A 390 33.87 -49.11 -2.14
C ALA A 390 33.59 -50.61 -1.87
N THR A 391 33.11 -50.97 -0.68
CA THR A 391 32.77 -52.35 -0.29
C THR A 391 31.25 -52.60 -0.18
N GLY A 392 30.40 -51.59 -0.34
CA GLY A 392 28.93 -51.72 -0.30
C GLY A 392 28.32 -52.11 1.06
N MET A 393 29.14 -52.32 2.10
CA MET A 393 28.73 -52.89 3.39
C MET A 393 27.77 -52.00 4.20
N TYR A 394 27.71 -50.70 3.90
CA TYR A 394 26.88 -49.71 4.59
C TYR A 394 25.79 -49.09 3.69
N ALA A 395 25.53 -49.69 2.53
CA ALA A 395 24.49 -49.21 1.62
C ALA A 395 23.10 -49.46 2.21
N TYR A 396 22.23 -48.46 2.13
CA TYR A 396 20.83 -48.53 2.57
C TYR A 396 19.91 -47.95 1.50
N ARG A 397 18.65 -48.36 1.49
CA ARG A 397 17.67 -47.94 0.49
C ARG A 397 16.70 -46.91 1.06
N VAL A 398 16.36 -45.92 0.25
CA VAL A 398 15.42 -44.85 0.59
C VAL A 398 14.38 -44.74 -0.51
N TYR A 399 13.13 -44.57 -0.10
CA TYR A 399 11.99 -44.34 -0.98
C TYR A 399 11.33 -43.01 -0.60
N LEU A 400 11.21 -42.08 -1.56
CA LEU A 400 10.72 -40.72 -1.35
C LEU A 400 9.53 -40.37 -2.25
N TRP A 401 8.85 -41.33 -2.87
CA TRP A 401 7.79 -41.01 -3.83
C TRP A 401 6.71 -40.10 -3.23
N ALA A 402 6.42 -38.98 -3.89
CA ALA A 402 5.46 -37.98 -3.43
C ALA A 402 5.73 -37.39 -2.03
N VAL A 403 6.95 -37.51 -1.50
CA VAL A 403 7.37 -36.84 -0.26
C VAL A 403 7.76 -35.39 -0.58
N PRO A 404 7.15 -34.37 0.05
CA PRO A 404 7.58 -32.99 -0.07
C PRO A 404 9.04 -32.80 0.37
N VAL A 405 9.85 -32.16 -0.48
CA VAL A 405 11.25 -31.84 -0.18
C VAL A 405 11.41 -30.32 -0.13
N CYS A 406 11.81 -29.81 1.04
CA CYS A 406 12.03 -28.39 1.28
C CYS A 406 13.49 -28.11 1.65
N LEU A 407 14.03 -27.00 1.15
CA LEU A 407 15.39 -26.54 1.36
C LEU A 407 15.35 -25.20 2.10
N THR A 408 16.22 -24.98 3.08
CA THR A 408 16.45 -23.66 3.65
C THR A 408 17.88 -23.21 3.37
N LEU A 409 18.04 -21.96 2.94
CA LEU A 409 19.32 -21.36 2.59
C LEU A 409 19.49 -20.01 3.30
N ASP A 410 20.71 -19.69 3.68
CA ASP A 410 21.05 -18.35 4.12
C ASP A 410 21.22 -17.40 2.91
N ALA A 411 21.05 -16.10 3.18
CA ALA A 411 21.08 -15.07 2.15
C ALA A 411 22.47 -14.90 1.49
N ASP A 412 23.53 -15.39 2.12
CA ASP A 412 24.91 -15.35 1.64
C ASP A 412 25.29 -16.54 0.75
N VAL A 413 24.40 -17.53 0.58
CA VAL A 413 24.62 -18.65 -0.34
C VAL A 413 24.67 -18.15 -1.78
N ASP A 414 25.71 -18.56 -2.52
CA ASP A 414 25.93 -18.15 -3.91
C ASP A 414 24.80 -18.65 -4.82
N MET A 415 24.14 -17.70 -5.48
CA MET A 415 23.02 -17.96 -6.39
C MET A 415 23.44 -18.18 -7.84
N ARG A 416 24.70 -17.91 -8.20
CA ARG A 416 25.19 -18.13 -9.58
C ARG A 416 24.96 -19.57 -10.08
N PRO A 417 25.19 -20.64 -9.29
CA PRO A 417 24.91 -22.01 -9.72
C PRO A 417 23.42 -22.28 -9.99
N TYR A 418 22.52 -21.65 -9.20
CA TYR A 418 21.07 -21.75 -9.43
C TYR A 418 20.69 -21.08 -10.75
N HIS A 419 21.19 -19.85 -10.98
CA HIS A 419 20.87 -19.10 -12.18
C HIS A 419 21.48 -19.68 -13.46
N SER A 420 22.60 -20.40 -13.37
CA SER A 420 23.25 -21.03 -14.53
C SER A 420 22.79 -22.46 -14.83
N SER A 421 21.99 -23.07 -13.95
CA SER A 421 21.52 -24.44 -14.10
C SER A 421 20.06 -24.49 -14.56
N ASP A 422 19.85 -24.86 -15.82
CA ASP A 422 18.50 -25.13 -16.37
C ASP A 422 17.74 -26.16 -15.52
N TRP A 423 18.46 -27.13 -14.97
CA TRP A 423 17.85 -28.16 -14.13
C TRP A 423 17.32 -27.59 -12.82
N LEU A 424 18.10 -26.74 -12.12
CA LEU A 424 17.63 -26.15 -10.87
C LEU A 424 16.43 -25.25 -11.10
N GLN A 425 16.46 -24.39 -12.12
CA GLN A 425 15.34 -23.51 -12.44
C GLN A 425 14.07 -24.26 -12.82
N ALA A 426 14.19 -25.40 -13.50
CA ALA A 426 13.04 -26.21 -13.89
C ALA A 426 12.46 -27.06 -12.74
N ASN A 427 13.24 -27.32 -11.68
CA ASN A 427 12.88 -28.32 -10.65
C ASN A 427 12.80 -27.77 -9.23
N VAL A 428 13.24 -26.54 -8.97
CA VAL A 428 13.24 -25.90 -7.66
C VAL A 428 12.42 -24.62 -7.71
N LEU A 429 11.41 -24.57 -6.86
CA LEU A 429 10.60 -23.39 -6.59
C LEU A 429 11.26 -22.59 -5.46
N LEU A 430 11.87 -21.46 -5.80
CA LEU A 430 12.66 -20.66 -4.86
C LEU A 430 11.94 -19.37 -4.45
N ASP A 431 11.63 -19.24 -3.16
CA ASP A 431 11.23 -17.97 -2.55
C ASP A 431 12.42 -17.33 -1.82
N VAL A 432 12.64 -16.03 -2.06
CA VAL A 432 13.74 -15.26 -1.47
C VAL A 432 13.18 -14.16 -0.57
N LEU A 433 13.49 -14.24 0.72
CA LEU A 433 13.08 -13.25 1.71
C LEU A 433 13.94 -11.99 1.60
N PRO A 434 13.34 -10.79 1.60
CA PRO A 434 14.09 -9.54 1.61
C PRO A 434 14.86 -9.37 2.94
N GLN A 435 15.86 -8.51 2.92
CA GLN A 435 16.66 -8.21 4.11
C GLN A 435 15.77 -7.66 5.24
N GLY A 436 15.95 -8.19 6.46
CA GLY A 436 15.16 -7.83 7.63
C GLY A 436 13.80 -8.54 7.74
N ALA A 437 13.39 -9.30 6.72
CA ALA A 437 12.17 -10.09 6.78
C ALA A 437 12.29 -11.28 7.75
N LYS A 438 11.17 -11.62 8.38
CA LYS A 438 11.02 -12.75 9.29
C LYS A 438 9.84 -13.60 8.84
N CYS A 439 9.94 -14.92 8.99
CA CYS A 439 8.85 -15.86 8.73
C CYS A 439 7.90 -16.01 9.93
N PHE A 440 7.85 -15.02 10.83
CA PHE A 440 7.02 -15.02 12.03
C PHE A 440 6.68 -13.57 12.41
N GLU A 441 5.58 -13.39 13.11
CA GLU A 441 5.13 -12.08 13.59
C GLU A 441 5.92 -11.65 14.85
N ASP A 442 6.38 -10.40 14.88
CA ASP A 442 6.98 -9.82 16.08
C ASP A 442 5.88 -9.63 17.15
N GLY A 443 5.92 -10.46 18.20
CA GLY A 443 4.92 -10.48 19.28
C GLY A 443 4.35 -11.89 19.58
N GLU A 444 4.45 -12.81 18.63
CA GLU A 444 3.96 -14.20 18.78
C GLU A 444 4.95 -15.14 19.47
N ARG A 445 6.21 -14.75 19.68
CA ARG A 445 7.16 -15.60 20.40
C ARG A 445 6.78 -15.61 21.88
N PRO A 446 6.36 -16.75 22.46
CA PRO A 446 6.11 -16.82 23.88
C PRO A 446 7.40 -16.45 24.62
N LEU A 447 7.31 -15.47 25.51
CA LEU A 447 8.36 -15.20 26.48
C LEU A 447 8.59 -16.48 27.25
N ILE A 448 9.80 -17.06 27.14
CA ILE A 448 10.20 -18.16 28.01
C ILE A 448 10.35 -17.55 29.40
N PRO A 449 9.50 -17.90 30.39
CA PRO A 449 9.67 -17.41 31.75
C PRO A 449 11.06 -17.80 32.23
N MET A 450 11.78 -16.90 32.90
CA MET A 450 13.15 -17.17 33.40
C MET A 450 13.24 -18.43 34.27
N ALA A 451 12.14 -18.84 34.89
CA ALA A 451 12.04 -20.09 35.66
C ALA A 451 12.15 -21.37 34.79
N ASN A 452 11.82 -21.29 33.50
CA ASN A 452 11.82 -22.40 32.54
C ASN A 452 13.08 -22.42 31.67
N VAL A 453 13.96 -21.42 31.80
CA VAL A 453 15.28 -21.43 31.17
C VAL A 453 16.13 -22.46 31.93
N PRO A 454 16.71 -23.48 31.25
CA PRO A 454 17.57 -24.47 31.91
C PRO A 454 18.69 -23.74 32.65
N ARG A 455 18.76 -23.92 33.98
CA ARG A 455 19.89 -23.40 34.76
C ARG A 455 21.12 -24.19 34.32
N LEU A 456 22.07 -23.49 33.70
CA LEU A 456 23.41 -24.04 33.49
C LEU A 456 23.98 -24.34 34.88
N SER A 457 23.98 -25.62 35.26
CA SER A 457 24.79 -26.08 36.37
C SER A 457 26.25 -25.79 36.01
N ALA A 458 26.93 -25.03 36.87
CA ALA A 458 28.33 -24.73 36.69
C ALA A 458 29.12 -26.03 36.43
N PRO A 459 30.13 -26.00 35.54
CA PRO A 459 30.97 -27.17 35.32
C PRO A 459 31.63 -27.58 36.64
N VAL A 460 31.52 -28.87 36.97
CA VAL A 460 32.20 -29.50 38.11
C VAL A 460 33.67 -29.64 37.81
#